data_AF-A0A7X6UZZ4-F1
#
_entry.id   AF-A0A7X6UZZ4-F1
#
_cell.length_a   1.000
_cell.length_b   1.000
_cell.length_c   1.000
_cell.angle_alpha   90.00
_cell.angle_beta   90.00
_cell.angle_gamma   90.00
#
_symmetry.space_group_name_H-M   'P 1'
#
loop_
_entity.id
_entity.type
_entity.pdbx_description
1 polymer ?
#
loop_
_entity_poly.entity_id
_entity_poly.type
_entity_poly.pdbx_seq_one_letter_code
_entity_poly.pdbx_strand_id
1 'polypeptide(L)'
;VLHRTRANESEFPTYQRLLVPSRLKGITKFIDDGGYFPNSIIVNFNAKKNKLKFEANSKISDSNACSGTLIIPNMYGIAYIIDGQHRLYGYANSKYLENNTIPVVAFDGLDTIEQLEIFMDINQNQKAVSPSLRLDLEEDLYWDSDRSDSRLKALRSSIIKQLANLESSPLYNKISVGEDKSVLAFKPFTSALLDSNLLPIAKGNKYTPDSLIGSLYDISNQDHNKEMSIARKRIVDFLILCYDLVEQKYPEIFNKEKYFILSNRGTYAFIALVGSLNKFITEKGYADINTTSSERINLIEKYLNSLMIGIINLTDEETSTQLSLLGAGADIKWLRLFQSFINAKHKEYAPEELIDWYERQTEEYQKRGRGYVNEIERNMKSVILNNIQILFGKNWELEINSIKTKCQERANNENEKNYKDGIDKRVEWTEMFTIVDYKTIIEKELS
;
A
#
# COMPACT_ATOMS: atom_id res chain seq x y z
N VAL A 1 -12.52 28.61 3.56
CA VAL A 1 -11.37 27.71 3.30
C VAL A 1 -11.93 26.48 2.67
N LEU A 2 -11.51 26.17 1.44
CA LEU A 2 -12.03 25.01 0.71
C LEU A 2 -11.21 23.80 1.12
N HIS A 3 -11.73 23.09 2.11
CA HIS A 3 -11.10 21.87 2.61
C HIS A 3 -11.43 20.68 1.72
N ARG A 4 -10.48 19.75 1.58
CA ARG A 4 -10.77 18.46 0.96
C ARG A 4 -11.57 17.60 1.92
N THR A 5 -12.88 17.67 1.76
CA THR A 5 -13.88 16.84 2.41
C THR A 5 -14.78 16.26 1.32
N ARG A 6 -15.55 15.22 1.66
CA ARG A 6 -16.52 14.62 0.71
C ARG A 6 -17.43 15.65 0.02
N ALA A 7 -17.79 16.73 0.72
CA ALA A 7 -18.69 17.76 0.20
C ALA A 7 -18.11 18.62 -0.94
N ASN A 8 -16.77 18.69 -1.06
CA ASN A 8 -16.09 19.56 -2.02
C ASN A 8 -15.22 18.77 -3.01
N GLU A 9 -15.48 17.48 -3.18
CA GLU A 9 -14.69 16.59 -4.04
C GLU A 9 -14.90 16.88 -5.54
N SER A 10 -16.10 17.37 -5.90
CA SER A 10 -16.47 17.73 -7.28
C SER A 10 -16.07 19.16 -7.68
N GLU A 11 -15.71 20.00 -6.72
CA GLU A 11 -15.18 21.34 -6.97
C GLU A 11 -13.65 21.27 -7.00
N PHE A 12 -13.03 21.72 -8.10
CA PHE A 12 -11.59 22.00 -8.30
C PHE A 12 -10.62 21.36 -7.27
N PRO A 13 -9.68 20.47 -7.65
CA PRO A 13 -8.89 19.65 -6.72
C PRO A 13 -8.53 20.39 -5.42
N THR A 14 -9.36 20.22 -4.39
CA THR A 14 -9.17 20.93 -3.13
C THR A 14 -8.11 20.18 -2.37
N TYR A 15 -7.05 20.86 -1.94
CA TYR A 15 -5.93 20.25 -1.21
C TYR A 15 -5.68 20.90 0.15
N GLN A 16 -6.49 21.89 0.54
CA GLN A 16 -6.31 22.55 1.82
C GLN A 16 -6.69 21.62 2.97
N ARG A 17 -5.84 21.58 4.00
CA ARG A 17 -6.04 20.78 5.20
C ARG A 17 -7.18 21.35 6.04
N LEU A 18 -7.89 20.51 6.77
CA LEU A 18 -8.81 20.95 7.81
C LEU A 18 -8.07 21.79 8.86
N LEU A 19 -8.69 22.91 9.24
CA LEU A 19 -8.19 23.70 10.36
C LEU A 19 -8.42 22.94 11.65
N VAL A 20 -7.36 22.78 12.46
CA VAL A 20 -7.42 22.07 13.73
C VAL A 20 -7.56 23.12 14.84
N PRO A 21 -8.70 23.22 15.55
CA PRO A 21 -8.94 24.31 16.51
C PRO A 21 -7.92 24.40 17.63
N SER A 22 -7.48 23.25 18.16
CA SER A 22 -6.45 23.20 19.21
C SER A 22 -5.10 23.74 18.72
N ARG A 23 -4.73 23.44 17.46
CA ARG A 23 -3.51 23.95 16.84
C ARG A 23 -3.59 25.46 16.60
N LEU A 24 -4.75 25.96 16.17
CA LEU A 24 -4.96 27.41 16.00
C LEU A 24 -4.79 28.15 17.33
N LYS A 25 -5.46 27.70 18.40
CA LYS A 25 -5.30 28.30 19.74
C LYS A 25 -3.85 28.31 20.21
N GLY A 26 -3.12 27.22 19.99
CA GLY A 26 -1.69 27.13 20.32
C GLY A 26 -0.83 28.12 19.54
N ILE A 27 -1.07 28.26 18.23
CA ILE A 27 -0.34 29.21 17.38
C ILE A 27 -0.67 30.66 17.76
N THR A 28 -1.94 30.99 17.96
CA THR A 28 -2.38 32.33 18.37
C THR A 28 -1.73 32.72 19.70
N LYS A 29 -1.74 31.83 20.70
CA LYS A 29 -1.07 32.06 21.97
C LYS A 29 0.43 32.31 21.81
N PHE A 30 1.12 31.47 21.02
CA PHE A 30 2.54 31.65 20.75
C PHE A 30 2.87 33.02 20.14
N ILE A 31 2.02 33.50 19.23
CA ILE A 31 2.15 34.82 18.62
C ILE A 31 1.89 35.93 19.66
N ASP A 32 0.82 35.81 20.43
CA ASP A 32 0.45 36.79 21.46
C ASP A 32 1.52 36.91 22.58
N ASP A 33 2.22 35.82 22.87
CA ASP A 33 3.33 35.76 23.83
C ASP A 33 4.65 36.34 23.26
N GLY A 34 4.64 36.87 22.03
CA GLY A 34 5.78 37.55 21.40
C GLY A 34 6.56 36.69 20.40
N GLY A 35 6.10 35.47 20.10
CA GLY A 35 6.67 34.62 19.06
C GLY A 35 6.31 35.08 17.64
N TYR A 36 7.11 34.68 16.65
CA TYR A 36 6.83 34.96 15.24
C TYR A 36 7.29 33.81 14.33
N PHE A 37 6.72 33.73 13.12
CA PHE A 37 7.11 32.74 12.11
C PHE A 37 7.89 33.43 10.98
N PRO A 38 9.20 33.20 10.83
CA PRO A 38 10.01 33.85 9.79
C PRO A 38 9.76 33.29 8.37
N ASN A 39 9.22 32.08 8.28
CA ASN A 39 9.01 31.41 7.01
C ASN A 39 7.83 32.03 6.25
N SER A 40 7.93 32.14 4.93
CA SER A 40 6.83 32.63 4.09
C SER A 40 5.62 31.70 4.13
N ILE A 41 4.43 32.27 3.93
CA ILE A 41 3.27 31.52 3.46
C ILE A 41 3.31 31.45 1.93
N ILE A 42 2.75 30.40 1.35
CA ILE A 42 2.75 30.21 -0.10
C ILE A 42 1.31 30.26 -0.59
N VAL A 43 1.05 31.11 -1.57
CA VAL A 43 -0.28 31.30 -2.14
C VAL A 43 -0.24 31.26 -3.67
N ASN A 44 -1.34 30.83 -4.30
CA ASN A 44 -1.58 30.98 -5.72
C ASN A 44 -2.82 31.84 -5.96
N PHE A 45 -2.71 32.82 -6.84
CA PHE A 45 -3.85 33.60 -7.30
C PHE A 45 -4.41 33.01 -8.60
N ASN A 46 -5.74 32.93 -8.72
CA ASN A 46 -6.37 32.40 -9.93
C ASN A 46 -6.44 33.43 -11.06
N ALA A 47 -5.51 33.35 -12.01
CA ALA A 47 -5.41 34.27 -13.14
C ALA A 47 -6.71 34.43 -13.97
N LYS A 48 -7.58 33.40 -14.05
CA LYS A 48 -8.82 33.46 -14.86
C LYS A 48 -9.91 34.35 -14.26
N LYS A 49 -9.85 34.66 -12.96
CA LYS A 49 -10.87 35.45 -12.24
C LYS A 49 -10.36 36.79 -11.71
N ASN A 50 -9.06 37.05 -11.79
CA ASN A 50 -8.43 38.07 -10.96
C ASN A 50 -7.85 39.23 -11.79
N LYS A 51 -8.16 40.47 -11.39
CA LYS A 51 -7.51 41.69 -11.88
C LYS A 51 -6.36 42.08 -10.93
N LEU A 52 -5.37 41.21 -10.77
CA LEU A 52 -4.18 41.59 -10.01
C LEU A 52 -3.47 42.74 -10.73
N LYS A 53 -3.02 43.75 -9.98
CA LYS A 53 -2.26 44.87 -10.53
C LYS A 53 -0.94 44.99 -9.78
N PHE A 54 0.17 44.80 -10.48
CA PHE A 54 1.50 45.03 -9.93
C PHE A 54 2.03 46.38 -10.42
N GLU A 55 2.23 47.31 -9.48
CA GLU A 55 2.79 48.63 -9.74
C GLU A 55 4.29 48.57 -9.49
N ALA A 56 5.06 48.33 -10.54
CA ALA A 56 6.51 48.17 -10.46
C ALA A 56 7.23 49.52 -10.22
N ASN A 57 8.22 49.51 -9.33
CA ASN A 57 9.23 50.54 -9.20
C ASN A 57 10.23 50.46 -10.37
N SER A 58 11.05 51.49 -10.55
CA SER A 58 12.11 51.53 -11.57
C SER A 58 13.01 50.28 -11.51
N LYS A 59 13.17 49.61 -12.65
CA LYS A 59 13.97 48.38 -12.77
C LYS A 59 15.44 48.63 -12.38
N ILE A 60 16.01 47.68 -11.66
CA ILE A 60 17.47 47.58 -11.46
C ILE A 60 18.04 47.00 -12.76
N SER A 61 19.10 47.62 -13.29
CA SER A 61 19.59 47.41 -14.67
C SER A 61 20.00 45.97 -15.02
N ASP A 62 20.30 45.13 -14.02
CA ASP A 62 20.92 43.81 -14.22
C ASP A 62 20.14 42.64 -13.57
N SER A 63 18.83 42.78 -13.33
CA SER A 63 18.02 41.69 -12.76
C SER A 63 16.65 41.56 -13.42
N ASN A 64 16.19 40.31 -13.55
CA ASN A 64 14.81 39.98 -13.92
C ASN A 64 13.82 40.29 -12.78
N ALA A 65 14.30 40.56 -11.57
CA ALA A 65 13.46 40.94 -10.44
C ALA A 65 13.13 42.44 -10.46
N CYS A 66 11.87 42.77 -10.16
CA CYS A 66 11.43 44.14 -9.91
C CYS A 66 10.74 44.22 -8.54
N SER A 67 10.91 45.36 -7.86
CA SER A 67 10.16 45.67 -6.65
C SER A 67 8.94 46.51 -7.02
N GLY A 68 7.91 46.50 -6.18
CA GLY A 68 6.67 47.23 -6.47
C GLY A 68 5.57 46.92 -5.47
N THR A 69 4.39 47.48 -5.72
CA THR A 69 3.20 47.25 -4.90
C THR A 69 2.22 46.35 -5.65
N LEU A 70 1.87 45.21 -5.05
CA LEU A 70 0.81 44.34 -5.56
C LEU A 70 -0.54 44.76 -4.98
N ILE A 71 -1.46 45.16 -5.84
CA ILE A 71 -2.84 45.50 -5.48
C ILE A 71 -3.72 44.27 -5.74
N ILE A 72 -4.32 43.77 -4.65
CA ILE A 72 -5.17 42.59 -4.63
C ILE A 72 -6.62 43.06 -4.44
N PRO A 73 -7.53 42.82 -5.40
CA PRO A 73 -8.94 43.20 -5.24
C PRO A 73 -9.61 42.37 -4.13
N ASN A 74 -10.52 42.99 -3.38
CA ASN A 74 -11.31 42.30 -2.36
C ASN A 74 -12.38 41.42 -3.03
N MET A 75 -12.00 40.19 -3.38
CA MET A 75 -12.86 39.21 -4.04
C MET A 75 -12.81 37.86 -3.33
N TYR A 76 -13.97 37.23 -3.20
CA TYR A 76 -14.06 35.88 -2.63
C TYR A 76 -13.28 34.87 -3.48
N GLY A 77 -12.48 34.03 -2.82
CA GLY A 77 -11.74 32.95 -3.49
C GLY A 77 -10.59 33.42 -4.39
N ILE A 78 -10.08 34.64 -4.17
CA ILE A 78 -9.02 35.21 -5.01
C ILE A 78 -7.68 34.47 -4.90
N ALA A 79 -7.36 33.92 -3.73
CA ALA A 79 -6.11 33.24 -3.43
C ALA A 79 -6.34 31.86 -2.80
N TYR A 80 -5.58 30.88 -3.27
CA TYR A 80 -5.45 29.56 -2.67
C TYR A 80 -4.18 29.50 -1.84
N ILE A 81 -4.30 29.09 -0.58
CA ILE A 81 -3.14 28.89 0.30
C ILE A 81 -2.59 27.50 0.05
N ILE A 82 -1.36 27.43 -0.46
CA ILE A 82 -0.61 26.19 -0.68
C ILE A 82 0.09 25.75 0.60
N ASP A 83 0.74 26.68 1.32
CA ASP A 83 1.33 26.40 2.63
C ASP A 83 1.12 27.53 3.63
N GLY A 84 1.07 27.17 4.90
CA GLY A 84 1.02 28.13 6.00
C GLY A 84 -0.38 28.51 6.45
N GLN A 85 -1.42 27.77 6.06
CA GLN A 85 -2.81 28.06 6.45
C GLN A 85 -3.00 28.25 7.97
N HIS A 86 -2.53 27.33 8.81
CA HIS A 86 -2.68 27.46 10.27
C HIS A 86 -1.90 28.65 10.84
N ARG A 87 -0.83 29.09 10.15
CA ARG A 87 -0.05 30.29 10.54
C ARG A 87 -0.84 31.55 10.20
N LEU A 88 -1.35 31.66 8.98
CA LEU A 88 -2.19 32.79 8.56
C LEU A 88 -3.41 32.96 9.47
N TYR A 89 -4.16 31.86 9.71
CA TYR A 89 -5.34 31.92 10.60
C TYR A 89 -4.97 32.08 12.08
N GLY A 90 -3.77 31.70 12.48
CA GLY A 90 -3.25 31.97 13.82
C GLY A 90 -3.03 33.47 14.04
N TYR A 91 -2.38 34.14 13.08
CA TYR A 91 -2.20 35.60 13.07
C TYR A 91 -3.55 36.33 13.00
N ALA A 92 -4.48 35.84 12.18
CA ALA A 92 -5.80 36.46 12.04
C ALA A 92 -6.62 36.50 13.34
N ASN A 93 -6.33 35.59 14.28
CA ASN A 93 -6.97 35.54 15.60
C ASN A 93 -6.11 36.15 16.72
N SER A 94 -4.92 36.69 16.41
CA SER A 94 -4.00 37.27 17.38
C SER A 94 -4.21 38.77 17.58
N LYS A 95 -3.65 39.34 18.66
CA LYS A 95 -3.67 40.80 18.90
C LYS A 95 -2.89 41.61 17.86
N TYR A 96 -2.16 40.94 16.96
CA TYR A 96 -1.31 41.56 15.94
C TYR A 96 -1.91 41.54 14.53
N LEU A 97 -3.19 41.17 14.39
CA LEU A 97 -3.92 41.14 13.10
C LEU A 97 -3.68 42.38 12.23
N GLU A 98 -3.71 43.57 12.83
CA GLU A 98 -3.62 44.85 12.11
C GLU A 98 -2.17 45.40 11.99
N ASN A 99 -1.23 44.85 12.75
CA ASN A 99 0.09 45.49 12.96
C ASN A 99 1.27 44.67 12.43
N ASN A 100 1.13 43.34 12.34
CA ASN A 100 2.21 42.49 11.85
C ASN A 100 2.06 42.20 10.36
N THR A 101 3.18 42.18 9.66
CA THR A 101 3.27 41.69 8.28
C THR A 101 3.77 40.26 8.26
N ILE A 102 3.34 39.49 7.26
CA ILE A 102 3.74 38.10 7.06
C ILE A 102 4.44 38.00 5.70
N PRO A 103 5.61 37.36 5.62
CA PRO A 103 6.25 37.12 4.33
C PRO A 103 5.38 36.17 3.47
N VAL A 104 5.20 36.51 2.19
CA VAL A 104 4.38 35.74 1.24
C VAL A 104 5.17 35.46 -0.02
N VAL A 105 5.19 34.20 -0.47
CA VAL A 105 5.54 33.82 -1.83
C VAL A 105 4.23 33.59 -2.57
N ALA A 106 4.00 34.36 -3.63
CA ALA A 106 2.77 34.29 -4.40
C ALA A 106 3.05 33.93 -5.86
N PHE A 107 2.26 33.00 -6.37
CA PHE A 107 2.21 32.69 -7.80
C PHE A 107 0.93 33.27 -8.41
N ASP A 108 0.97 33.57 -9.70
CA ASP A 108 -0.18 34.03 -10.47
C ASP A 108 -0.50 33.01 -11.57
N GLY A 109 -1.64 32.33 -11.42
CA GLY A 109 -2.15 31.41 -12.42
C GLY A 109 -1.47 30.05 -12.50
N LEU A 110 -0.85 29.54 -11.40
CA LEU A 110 -0.40 28.14 -11.39
C LEU A 110 -1.55 27.20 -11.70
N ASP A 111 -1.27 26.16 -12.48
CA ASP A 111 -2.27 25.13 -12.71
C ASP A 111 -2.54 24.34 -11.41
N THR A 112 -3.67 23.66 -11.35
CA THR A 112 -4.10 23.00 -10.11
C THR A 112 -3.21 21.80 -9.76
N ILE A 113 -2.61 21.13 -10.76
CA ILE A 113 -1.72 19.98 -10.55
C ILE A 113 -0.38 20.48 -9.98
N GLU A 114 0.21 21.55 -10.55
CA GLU A 114 1.41 22.20 -10.01
C GLU A 114 1.20 22.64 -8.54
N GLN A 115 0.04 23.23 -8.24
CA GLN A 115 -0.30 23.60 -6.86
C GLN A 115 -0.34 22.39 -5.92
N LEU A 116 -0.92 21.28 -6.38
CA LEU A 116 -1.00 20.02 -5.64
C LEU A 116 0.39 19.41 -5.41
N GLU A 117 1.26 19.42 -6.42
CA GLU A 117 2.63 18.94 -6.33
C GLU A 117 3.43 19.75 -5.31
N ILE A 118 3.38 21.09 -5.40
CA ILE A 118 4.02 21.98 -4.42
C ILE A 118 3.49 21.71 -3.00
N PHE A 119 2.17 21.56 -2.84
CA PHE A 119 1.56 21.20 -1.56
C PHE A 119 2.11 19.88 -1.02
N MET A 120 2.20 18.85 -1.86
CA MET A 120 2.70 17.53 -1.48
C MET A 120 4.18 17.57 -1.10
N ASP A 121 5.01 18.29 -1.85
CA ASP A 121 6.46 18.37 -1.64
C ASP A 121 6.84 19.12 -0.36
N ILE A 122 6.17 20.24 -0.09
CA ILE A 122 6.38 21.00 1.15
C ILE A 122 6.03 20.13 2.36
N ASN A 123 4.90 19.44 2.28
CA ASN A 123 4.38 18.69 3.42
C ASN A 123 5.09 17.35 3.63
N GLN A 124 5.67 16.72 2.60
CA GLN A 124 6.52 15.54 2.78
C GLN A 124 7.76 15.84 3.66
N ASN A 125 8.31 17.05 3.60
CA ASN A 125 9.57 17.41 4.25
C ASN A 125 9.43 18.10 5.63
N GLN A 126 8.28 18.71 5.97
CA GLN A 126 8.11 19.47 7.22
C GLN A 126 7.09 18.85 8.20
N LYS A 127 5.93 18.41 7.71
CA LYS A 127 4.92 17.66 8.47
C LYS A 127 4.07 16.85 7.50
N ALA A 128 4.30 15.54 7.47
CA ALA A 128 3.71 14.62 6.50
C ALA A 128 2.19 14.80 6.40
N VAL A 129 1.70 14.86 5.16
CA VAL A 129 0.27 14.69 4.84
C VAL A 129 -0.19 13.33 5.38
N SER A 130 -1.43 13.22 5.84
CA SER A 130 -1.95 11.92 6.29
C SER A 130 -1.85 10.90 5.15
N PRO A 131 -1.51 9.62 5.43
CA PRO A 131 -1.45 8.60 4.38
C PRO A 131 -2.76 8.47 3.58
N SER A 132 -3.91 8.65 4.23
CA SER A 132 -5.22 8.62 3.57
C SER A 132 -5.39 9.77 2.57
N LEU A 133 -5.04 11.01 2.96
CA LEU A 133 -5.14 12.17 2.06
C LEU A 133 -4.16 12.03 0.89
N ARG A 134 -2.95 11.49 1.11
CA ARG A 134 -2.02 11.21 0.01
C ARG A 134 -2.59 10.21 -1.01
N LEU A 135 -3.20 9.12 -0.53
CA LEU A 135 -3.79 8.10 -1.40
C LEU A 135 -5.02 8.63 -2.16
N ASP A 136 -5.86 9.42 -1.50
CA ASP A 136 -7.00 10.10 -2.12
C ASP A 136 -6.55 11.04 -3.26
N LEU A 137 -5.51 11.84 -3.03
CA LEU A 137 -4.93 12.76 -4.03
C LEU A 137 -4.26 12.06 -5.24
N GLU A 138 -4.03 10.74 -5.19
CA GLU A 138 -3.40 10.03 -6.31
C GLU A 138 -4.23 10.09 -7.60
N GLU A 139 -5.57 10.20 -7.49
CA GLU A 139 -6.42 10.41 -8.66
C GLU A 139 -6.06 11.71 -9.37
N ASP A 140 -6.06 12.84 -8.65
CA ASP A 140 -5.79 14.16 -9.24
C ASP A 140 -4.35 14.29 -9.76
N LEU A 141 -3.39 13.68 -9.08
CA LEU A 141 -1.97 13.78 -9.40
C LEU A 141 -1.55 12.95 -10.61
N TYR A 142 -2.17 11.79 -10.82
CA TYR A 142 -1.63 10.77 -11.72
C TYR A 142 -2.58 10.30 -12.82
N TRP A 143 -3.81 10.85 -12.90
CA TRP A 143 -4.80 10.41 -13.90
C TRP A 143 -4.26 10.51 -15.32
N ASP A 144 -3.72 11.67 -15.69
CA ASP A 144 -3.16 11.96 -17.02
C ASP A 144 -1.65 11.66 -17.12
N SER A 145 -1.09 10.85 -16.22
CA SER A 145 0.34 10.54 -16.24
C SER A 145 0.72 9.71 -17.47
N ASP A 146 1.87 10.00 -18.10
CA ASP A 146 2.43 9.17 -19.17
C ASP A 146 2.84 7.76 -18.69
N ARG A 147 3.04 7.59 -17.38
CA ARG A 147 3.48 6.33 -16.79
C ARG A 147 2.32 5.43 -16.39
N SER A 148 2.31 4.19 -16.86
CA SER A 148 1.26 3.21 -16.52
C SER A 148 1.18 2.93 -15.02
N ASP A 149 2.31 2.81 -14.32
CA ASP A 149 2.33 2.57 -12.88
C ASP A 149 1.71 3.72 -12.06
N SER A 150 1.92 4.96 -12.49
CA SER A 150 1.28 6.15 -11.92
C SER A 150 -0.22 6.18 -12.25
N ARG A 151 -0.63 5.95 -13.50
CA ARG A 151 -2.05 5.88 -13.88
C ARG A 151 -2.83 4.84 -13.08
N LEU A 152 -2.23 3.69 -12.80
CA LEU A 152 -2.86 2.65 -11.97
C LEU A 152 -3.03 3.07 -10.51
N LYS A 153 -2.19 3.97 -9.97
CA LYS A 153 -2.41 4.58 -8.65
C LYS A 153 -3.64 5.48 -8.67
N ALA A 154 -3.73 6.36 -9.66
CA ALA A 154 -4.90 7.20 -9.89
C ALA A 154 -6.19 6.37 -10.02
N LEU A 155 -6.16 5.30 -10.80
CA LEU A 155 -7.30 4.41 -11.00
C LEU A 155 -7.75 3.73 -9.69
N ARG A 156 -6.81 3.23 -8.87
CA ARG A 156 -7.12 2.68 -7.56
C ARG A 156 -7.78 3.72 -6.66
N SER A 157 -7.23 4.93 -6.59
CA SER A 157 -7.84 6.02 -5.81
C SER A 157 -9.28 6.30 -6.26
N SER A 158 -9.48 6.45 -7.57
CA SER A 158 -10.78 6.73 -8.17
C SER A 158 -11.83 5.64 -7.88
N ILE A 159 -11.46 4.36 -7.94
CA ILE A 159 -12.35 3.24 -7.58
C ILE A 159 -12.78 3.35 -6.12
N ILE A 160 -11.84 3.61 -5.20
CA ILE A 160 -12.13 3.70 -3.76
C ILE A 160 -13.06 4.88 -3.47
N LYS A 161 -12.82 6.02 -4.10
CA LYS A 161 -13.68 7.20 -3.97
C LYS A 161 -15.10 6.92 -4.47
N GLN A 162 -15.27 6.25 -5.60
CA GLN A 162 -16.59 5.84 -6.07
C GLN A 162 -17.29 4.88 -5.10
N LEU A 163 -16.59 3.89 -4.55
CA LEU A 163 -17.15 2.99 -3.54
C LEU A 163 -17.58 3.74 -2.27
N ALA A 164 -16.89 4.82 -1.91
CA ALA A 164 -17.18 5.64 -0.72
C ALA A 164 -18.36 6.59 -0.92
N ASN A 165 -18.59 7.08 -2.15
CA ASN A 165 -19.46 8.21 -2.43
C ASN A 165 -20.72 7.85 -3.24
N LEU A 166 -20.79 6.68 -3.89
CA LEU A 166 -22.00 6.25 -4.58
C LEU A 166 -23.05 5.80 -3.56
N GLU A 167 -24.25 6.37 -3.61
CA GLU A 167 -25.37 5.99 -2.73
C GLU A 167 -25.80 4.54 -2.89
N SER A 168 -25.60 3.97 -4.09
CA SER A 168 -25.88 2.56 -4.38
C SER A 168 -24.82 1.60 -3.82
N SER A 169 -23.72 2.10 -3.25
CA SER A 169 -22.68 1.26 -2.66
C SER A 169 -23.02 0.92 -1.21
N PRO A 170 -22.96 -0.34 -0.78
CA PRO A 170 -23.02 -0.71 0.64
C PRO A 170 -21.95 -0.05 1.51
N LEU A 171 -20.89 0.45 0.87
CA LEU A 171 -19.79 1.17 1.51
C LEU A 171 -19.98 2.69 1.52
N TYR A 172 -21.15 3.17 1.09
CA TYR A 172 -21.48 4.60 1.09
C TYR A 172 -21.23 5.19 2.48
N ASN A 173 -20.43 6.25 2.52
CA ASN A 173 -19.99 6.95 3.72
C ASN A 173 -19.14 6.14 4.74
N LYS A 174 -18.76 4.88 4.45
CA LYS A 174 -18.01 4.01 5.37
C LYS A 174 -16.49 4.05 5.19
N ILE A 175 -15.97 4.66 4.12
CA ILE A 175 -14.53 4.76 3.82
C ILE A 175 -14.02 6.19 4.06
N SER A 176 -12.88 6.36 4.73
CA SER A 176 -12.26 7.67 4.94
C SER A 176 -11.81 8.28 3.60
N VAL A 177 -12.30 9.46 3.24
CA VAL A 177 -11.87 10.23 2.05
C VAL A 177 -11.26 11.55 2.54
N GLY A 178 -10.15 11.98 1.96
CA GLY A 178 -9.39 13.14 2.43
C GLY A 178 -8.95 13.03 3.89
N GLU A 179 -9.34 14.01 4.69
CA GLU A 179 -9.10 14.04 6.15
C GLU A 179 -10.32 13.61 6.98
N ASP A 180 -11.41 13.18 6.33
CA ASP A 180 -12.62 12.73 7.03
C ASP A 180 -12.38 11.39 7.75
N LYS A 181 -12.77 11.34 9.02
CA LYS A 181 -12.74 10.09 9.79
C LYS A 181 -13.94 9.23 9.41
N SER A 182 -13.70 7.94 9.18
CA SER A 182 -14.74 6.95 8.93
C SER A 182 -14.37 5.61 9.58
N VAL A 183 -15.28 4.64 9.49
CA VAL A 183 -15.14 3.30 10.08
C VAL A 183 -14.02 2.51 9.38
N LEU A 184 -13.88 2.69 8.07
CA LEU A 184 -12.84 2.07 7.26
C LEU A 184 -11.83 3.12 6.78
N ALA A 185 -10.56 2.75 6.77
CA ALA A 185 -9.47 3.55 6.23
C ALA A 185 -9.34 3.33 4.71
N PHE A 186 -8.73 4.30 4.02
CA PHE A 186 -8.49 4.22 2.57
C PHE A 186 -7.44 3.16 2.19
N LYS A 187 -6.33 3.09 2.95
CA LYS A 187 -5.15 2.25 2.66
C LYS A 187 -5.43 0.75 2.46
N PRO A 188 -6.27 0.09 3.27
CA PRO A 188 -6.62 -1.31 3.05
C PRO A 188 -7.22 -1.59 1.69
N PHE A 189 -8.09 -0.71 1.16
CA PHE A 189 -8.66 -0.87 -0.17
C PHE A 189 -7.58 -0.74 -1.26
N THR A 190 -6.67 0.23 -1.12
CA THR A 190 -5.55 0.39 -2.06
C THR A 190 -4.69 -0.87 -2.10
N SER A 191 -4.41 -1.45 -0.94
CA SER A 191 -3.61 -2.67 -0.81
C SER A 191 -4.36 -3.87 -1.41
N ALA A 192 -5.66 -3.97 -1.16
CA ALA A 192 -6.49 -5.05 -1.68
C ALA A 192 -6.59 -5.01 -3.21
N LEU A 193 -6.79 -3.83 -3.80
CA LEU A 193 -6.84 -3.65 -5.26
C LEU A 193 -5.49 -3.92 -5.93
N LEU A 194 -4.38 -3.72 -5.21
CA LEU A 194 -3.05 -4.06 -5.69
C LEU A 194 -2.83 -5.58 -5.73
N ASP A 195 -3.38 -6.30 -4.74
CA ASP A 195 -3.15 -7.73 -4.53
C ASP A 195 -4.27 -8.62 -5.11
N SER A 196 -5.34 -8.05 -5.68
CA SER A 196 -6.54 -8.78 -6.13
C SER A 196 -6.52 -9.19 -7.61
N ASN A 197 -5.51 -8.81 -8.41
CA ASN A 197 -5.50 -9.01 -9.87
C ASN A 197 -6.66 -8.37 -10.64
N LEU A 198 -7.60 -7.66 -9.99
CA LEU A 198 -8.67 -6.90 -10.66
C LEU A 198 -8.09 -5.78 -11.54
N LEU A 199 -6.93 -5.27 -11.14
CA LEU A 199 -6.09 -4.37 -11.91
C LEU A 199 -4.73 -5.02 -12.20
N PRO A 200 -4.09 -4.67 -13.31
CA PRO A 200 -2.78 -5.18 -13.62
C PRO A 200 -1.72 -4.47 -12.75
N ILE A 201 -0.56 -5.10 -12.62
CA ILE A 201 0.60 -4.54 -11.95
C ILE A 201 1.55 -4.01 -13.03
N ALA A 202 2.02 -2.77 -12.88
CA ALA A 202 3.00 -2.17 -13.77
C ALA A 202 4.22 -1.64 -13.02
N LYS A 203 5.38 -1.70 -13.68
CA LYS A 203 6.63 -1.03 -13.28
C LYS A 203 7.08 -0.12 -14.41
N GLY A 204 6.98 1.19 -14.21
CA GLY A 204 7.01 2.15 -15.32
C GLY A 204 5.86 1.87 -16.28
N ASN A 205 6.19 1.58 -17.55
CA ASN A 205 5.23 1.26 -18.62
C ASN A 205 5.15 -0.24 -18.95
N LYS A 206 5.80 -1.10 -18.16
CA LYS A 206 5.78 -2.55 -18.38
C LYS A 206 4.83 -3.22 -17.40
N TYR A 207 3.89 -4.00 -17.93
CA TYR A 207 2.94 -4.77 -17.14
C TYR A 207 3.48 -6.17 -16.81
N THR A 208 3.15 -6.68 -15.63
CA THR A 208 3.49 -8.04 -15.21
C THR A 208 2.52 -9.04 -15.85
N PRO A 209 2.97 -10.04 -16.62
CA PRO A 209 2.09 -10.97 -17.34
C PRO A 209 1.05 -11.66 -16.46
N ASP A 210 1.45 -12.19 -15.30
CA ASP A 210 0.54 -12.92 -14.40
C ASP A 210 -0.56 -12.03 -13.82
N SER A 211 -0.31 -10.72 -13.74
CA SER A 211 -1.30 -9.75 -13.26
C SER A 211 -2.38 -9.41 -14.29
N LEU A 212 -2.19 -9.80 -15.55
CA LEU A 212 -3.18 -9.58 -16.62
C LEU A 212 -4.30 -10.62 -16.56
N ILE A 213 -4.03 -11.80 -15.98
CA ILE A 213 -5.02 -12.87 -15.86
C ILE A 213 -6.10 -12.44 -14.87
N GLY A 214 -7.34 -12.35 -15.34
CA GLY A 214 -8.47 -11.84 -14.56
C GLY A 214 -8.49 -10.32 -14.39
N SER A 215 -7.61 -9.57 -15.05
CA SER A 215 -7.65 -8.11 -15.00
C SER A 215 -8.88 -7.55 -15.71
N LEU A 216 -9.47 -6.51 -15.13
CA LEU A 216 -10.62 -5.78 -15.71
C LEU A 216 -10.20 -4.51 -16.47
N TYR A 217 -8.89 -4.33 -16.67
CA TYR A 217 -8.27 -3.25 -17.43
C TYR A 217 -7.67 -3.79 -18.74
N ASP A 218 -8.10 -3.24 -19.87
CA ASP A 218 -7.60 -3.65 -21.19
C ASP A 218 -6.32 -2.89 -21.57
N ILE A 219 -5.17 -3.54 -21.45
CA ILE A 219 -3.88 -2.95 -21.82
C ILE A 219 -3.72 -2.74 -23.34
N SER A 220 -4.58 -3.33 -24.18
CA SER A 220 -4.53 -3.16 -25.63
C SER A 220 -5.18 -1.84 -26.08
N ASN A 221 -5.98 -1.21 -25.20
CA ASN A 221 -6.64 0.05 -25.50
C ASN A 221 -5.65 1.23 -25.43
N GLN A 222 -5.45 1.87 -26.57
CA GLN A 222 -4.53 3.01 -26.72
C GLN A 222 -5.07 4.29 -26.07
N ASP A 223 -6.38 4.42 -25.90
CA ASP A 223 -6.99 5.52 -25.16
C ASP A 223 -7.05 5.18 -23.68
N HIS A 224 -5.96 5.48 -22.98
CA HIS A 224 -5.82 5.16 -21.56
C HIS A 224 -6.85 5.85 -20.68
N ASN A 225 -7.27 7.08 -21.03
CA ASN A 225 -8.26 7.84 -20.25
C ASN A 225 -9.65 7.19 -20.34
N LYS A 226 -10.04 6.78 -21.56
CA LYS A 226 -11.25 6.00 -21.78
C LYS A 226 -11.17 4.65 -21.08
N GLU A 227 -10.06 3.93 -21.21
CA GLU A 227 -9.90 2.62 -20.57
C GLU A 227 -9.96 2.69 -19.05
N MET A 228 -9.28 3.66 -18.43
CA MET A 228 -9.33 3.87 -16.97
C MET A 228 -10.76 4.12 -16.51
N SER A 229 -11.55 4.91 -17.26
CA SER A 229 -12.95 5.17 -16.95
C SER A 229 -13.83 3.92 -17.04
N ILE A 230 -13.60 3.07 -18.06
CA ILE A 230 -14.31 1.81 -18.27
C ILE A 230 -13.93 0.80 -17.18
N ALA A 231 -12.64 0.59 -16.94
CA ALA A 231 -12.13 -0.32 -15.92
C ALA A 231 -12.61 0.07 -14.52
N ARG A 232 -12.60 1.38 -14.19
CA ARG A 232 -13.19 1.90 -12.95
C ARG A 232 -14.63 1.45 -12.80
N LYS A 233 -15.46 1.69 -13.82
CA LYS A 233 -16.87 1.29 -13.78
C LYS A 233 -17.04 -0.22 -13.59
N ARG A 234 -16.34 -1.04 -14.39
CA ARG A 234 -16.38 -2.51 -14.28
C ARG A 234 -16.07 -2.99 -12.86
N ILE A 235 -14.98 -2.47 -12.27
CA ILE A 235 -14.52 -2.87 -10.94
C ILE A 235 -15.47 -2.38 -9.85
N VAL A 236 -15.91 -1.12 -9.92
CA VAL A 236 -16.86 -0.54 -8.95
C VAL A 236 -18.17 -1.30 -8.96
N ASP A 237 -18.77 -1.51 -10.14
CA ASP A 237 -20.03 -2.25 -10.27
C ASP A 237 -19.89 -3.68 -9.74
N PHE A 238 -18.76 -4.36 -10.04
CA PHE A 238 -18.52 -5.73 -9.57
C PHE A 238 -18.33 -5.81 -8.05
N LEU A 239 -17.55 -4.89 -7.46
CA LEU A 239 -17.35 -4.86 -6.02
C LEU A 239 -18.62 -4.47 -5.26
N ILE A 240 -19.42 -3.54 -5.78
CA ILE A 240 -20.75 -3.19 -5.22
C ILE A 240 -21.62 -4.43 -5.18
N LEU A 241 -21.76 -5.16 -6.29
CA LEU A 241 -22.56 -6.41 -6.33
C LEU A 241 -22.05 -7.47 -5.35
N CYS A 242 -20.73 -7.58 -5.16
CA CYS A 242 -20.16 -8.50 -4.16
C CYS A 242 -20.54 -8.10 -2.74
N TYR A 243 -20.46 -6.81 -2.40
CA TYR A 243 -20.84 -6.31 -1.08
C TYR A 243 -22.36 -6.37 -0.87
N ASP A 244 -23.16 -6.05 -1.89
CA ASP A 244 -24.64 -6.12 -1.86
C ASP A 244 -25.10 -7.53 -1.54
N LEU A 245 -24.48 -8.54 -2.17
CA LEU A 245 -24.79 -9.95 -1.90
C LEU A 245 -24.61 -10.28 -0.42
N VAL A 246 -23.54 -9.78 0.20
CA VAL A 246 -23.25 -10.01 1.63
C VAL A 246 -24.22 -9.23 2.52
N GLU A 247 -24.47 -7.96 2.22
CA GLU A 247 -25.39 -7.12 2.97
C GLU A 247 -26.82 -7.68 2.96
N GLN A 248 -27.29 -8.15 1.80
CA GLN A 248 -28.66 -8.65 1.63
C GLN A 248 -28.84 -10.06 2.18
N LYS A 249 -27.89 -10.98 1.97
CA LYS A 249 -28.04 -12.39 2.37
C LYS A 249 -27.51 -12.69 3.76
N TYR A 250 -26.55 -11.91 4.24
CA TYR A 250 -25.85 -12.13 5.51
C TYR A 250 -25.71 -10.83 6.32
N PRO A 251 -26.82 -10.11 6.59
CA PRO A 251 -26.79 -8.82 7.28
C PRO A 251 -26.16 -8.89 8.68
N GLU A 252 -26.24 -10.03 9.36
CA GLU A 252 -25.63 -10.28 10.66
C GLU A 252 -24.10 -10.30 10.64
N ILE A 253 -23.49 -10.56 9.48
CA ILE A 253 -22.05 -10.46 9.26
C ILE A 253 -21.70 -9.06 8.80
N PHE A 254 -22.45 -8.54 7.81
CA PHE A 254 -22.15 -7.25 7.19
C PHE A 254 -22.27 -6.10 8.19
N ASN A 255 -23.37 -6.02 8.95
CA ASN A 255 -23.63 -4.90 9.84
C ASN A 255 -22.75 -4.86 11.11
N LYS A 256 -21.97 -5.92 11.37
CA LYS A 256 -21.01 -5.94 12.48
C LYS A 256 -19.74 -5.17 12.10
N GLU A 257 -19.62 -3.95 12.61
CA GLU A 257 -18.38 -3.18 12.50
C GLU A 257 -17.20 -3.89 13.17
N LYS A 258 -16.00 -3.67 12.62
CA LYS A 258 -14.74 -4.27 13.10
C LYS A 258 -14.73 -5.81 13.07
N TYR A 259 -15.59 -6.41 12.24
CA TYR A 259 -15.70 -7.86 12.05
C TYR A 259 -15.02 -8.34 10.75
N PHE A 260 -15.36 -9.54 10.28
CA PHE A 260 -14.70 -10.17 9.12
C PHE A 260 -14.95 -9.47 7.78
N ILE A 261 -16.02 -8.68 7.62
CA ILE A 261 -16.31 -7.96 6.36
C ILE A 261 -16.12 -6.45 6.53
N LEU A 262 -16.88 -5.79 7.41
CA LEU A 262 -16.74 -4.35 7.69
C LEU A 262 -15.62 -4.06 8.71
N SER A 263 -14.38 -4.31 8.31
CA SER A 263 -13.18 -3.83 9.00
C SER A 263 -12.04 -3.60 8.02
N ASN A 264 -11.01 -2.84 8.41
CA ASN A 264 -9.82 -2.62 7.57
C ASN A 264 -9.15 -3.93 7.13
N ARG A 265 -9.11 -4.94 8.01
CA ARG A 265 -8.56 -6.26 7.67
C ARG A 265 -9.51 -7.07 6.82
N GLY A 266 -10.79 -7.03 7.17
CA GLY A 266 -11.87 -7.74 6.47
C GLY A 266 -12.04 -7.28 5.03
N THR A 267 -12.09 -5.97 4.79
CA THR A 267 -12.22 -5.41 3.43
C THR A 267 -11.02 -5.78 2.55
N TYR A 268 -9.80 -5.79 3.11
CA TYR A 268 -8.64 -6.27 2.37
C TYR A 268 -8.82 -7.72 1.93
N ALA A 269 -9.07 -8.61 2.90
CA ALA A 269 -9.20 -10.04 2.63
C ALA A 269 -10.36 -10.35 1.68
N PHE A 270 -11.47 -9.63 1.82
CA PHE A 270 -12.65 -9.80 0.97
C PHE A 270 -12.42 -9.36 -0.48
N ILE A 271 -11.87 -8.15 -0.71
CA ILE A 271 -11.58 -7.67 -2.07
C ILE A 271 -10.49 -8.51 -2.73
N ALA A 272 -9.43 -8.88 -1.99
CA ALA A 272 -8.39 -9.77 -2.49
C ALA A 272 -8.97 -11.15 -2.87
N LEU A 273 -9.89 -11.68 -2.07
CA LEU A 273 -10.59 -12.92 -2.40
C LEU A 273 -11.46 -12.77 -3.66
N VAL A 274 -12.26 -11.70 -3.77
CA VAL A 274 -13.10 -11.44 -4.95
C VAL A 274 -12.25 -11.41 -6.22
N GLY A 275 -11.08 -10.77 -6.14
CA GLY A 275 -10.08 -10.80 -7.20
C GLY A 275 -9.53 -12.19 -7.53
N SER A 276 -9.14 -12.95 -6.50
CA SER A 276 -8.69 -14.35 -6.63
C SER A 276 -9.75 -15.24 -7.28
N LEU A 277 -11.03 -15.06 -6.93
CA LEU A 277 -12.16 -15.76 -7.55
C LEU A 277 -12.36 -15.33 -9.01
N ASN A 278 -12.24 -14.03 -9.30
CA ASN A 278 -12.34 -13.51 -10.66
C ASN A 278 -11.22 -14.05 -11.57
N LYS A 279 -9.98 -14.13 -11.05
CA LYS A 279 -8.86 -14.79 -11.72
C LYS A 279 -9.17 -16.26 -11.99
N PHE A 280 -9.64 -16.99 -10.98
CA PHE A 280 -10.00 -18.41 -11.10
C PHE A 280 -11.05 -18.67 -12.18
N ILE A 281 -12.17 -17.92 -12.21
CA ILE A 281 -13.20 -18.12 -13.25
C ILE A 281 -12.69 -17.74 -14.65
N THR A 282 -11.75 -16.79 -14.75
CA THR A 282 -11.13 -16.37 -16.00
C THR A 282 -10.19 -17.47 -16.54
N GLU A 283 -9.37 -18.07 -15.67
CA GLU A 283 -8.48 -19.20 -16.04
C GLU A 283 -9.26 -20.44 -16.47
N LYS A 284 -10.46 -20.65 -15.91
CA LYS A 284 -11.37 -21.71 -16.34
C LYS A 284 -12.12 -21.40 -17.65
N GLY A 285 -11.97 -20.18 -18.19
CA GLY A 285 -12.65 -19.74 -19.40
C GLY A 285 -14.14 -19.46 -19.20
N TYR A 286 -14.61 -19.27 -17.96
CA TYR A 286 -16.01 -18.94 -17.68
C TYR A 286 -16.30 -17.45 -17.80
N ALA A 287 -15.28 -16.60 -17.71
CA ALA A 287 -15.38 -15.17 -17.89
C ALA A 287 -14.17 -14.62 -18.66
N ASP A 288 -14.37 -13.54 -19.39
CA ASP A 288 -13.34 -12.73 -20.04
C ASP A 288 -13.60 -11.25 -19.71
N ILE A 289 -12.78 -10.30 -20.17
CA ILE A 289 -12.93 -8.88 -19.86
C ILE A 289 -14.28 -8.25 -20.25
N ASN A 290 -15.01 -8.85 -21.20
CA ASN A 290 -16.30 -8.37 -21.69
C ASN A 290 -17.48 -8.92 -20.87
N THR A 291 -17.27 -9.96 -20.07
CA THR A 291 -18.30 -10.49 -19.15
C THR A 291 -18.77 -9.40 -18.20
N THR A 292 -20.09 -9.24 -18.10
CA THR A 292 -20.72 -8.19 -17.29
C THR A 292 -20.56 -8.44 -15.80
N SER A 293 -20.65 -7.39 -14.98
CA SER A 293 -20.54 -7.52 -13.52
C SER A 293 -21.61 -8.44 -12.92
N SER A 294 -22.82 -8.43 -13.47
CA SER A 294 -23.93 -9.31 -13.06
C SER A 294 -23.67 -10.78 -13.40
N GLU A 295 -23.12 -11.08 -14.57
CA GLU A 295 -22.74 -12.46 -14.92
C GLU A 295 -21.58 -12.95 -14.05
N ARG A 296 -20.58 -12.09 -13.79
CA ARG A 296 -19.45 -12.44 -12.91
C ARG A 296 -19.88 -12.77 -11.50
N ILE A 297 -20.76 -11.97 -10.89
CA ILE A 297 -21.22 -12.24 -9.52
C ILE A 297 -21.96 -13.58 -9.47
N ASN A 298 -22.79 -13.89 -10.47
CA ASN A 298 -23.49 -15.19 -10.55
C ASN A 298 -22.51 -16.38 -10.62
N LEU A 299 -21.37 -16.23 -11.32
CA LEU A 299 -20.34 -17.26 -11.39
C LEU A 299 -19.62 -17.47 -10.05
N ILE A 300 -19.44 -16.41 -9.25
CA ILE A 300 -18.70 -16.48 -7.98
C ILE A 300 -19.57 -16.61 -6.73
N GLU A 301 -20.88 -16.40 -6.84
CA GLU A 301 -21.83 -16.34 -5.73
C GLU A 301 -21.76 -17.57 -4.83
N LYS A 302 -21.69 -18.78 -5.41
CA LYS A 302 -21.59 -20.03 -4.64
C LYS A 302 -20.36 -20.05 -3.72
N TYR A 303 -19.25 -19.46 -4.15
CA TYR A 303 -18.02 -19.37 -3.36
C TYR A 303 -18.17 -18.33 -2.25
N LEU A 304 -18.77 -17.17 -2.53
CA LEU A 304 -19.06 -16.16 -1.50
C LEU A 304 -20.02 -16.70 -0.43
N ASN A 305 -21.06 -17.44 -0.82
CA ASN A 305 -21.95 -18.11 0.14
C ASN A 305 -21.19 -19.11 1.03
N SER A 306 -20.28 -19.91 0.46
CA SER A 306 -19.43 -20.82 1.24
C SER A 306 -18.51 -20.08 2.22
N LEU A 307 -17.99 -18.92 1.86
CA LEU A 307 -17.25 -18.05 2.78
C LEU A 307 -18.15 -17.60 3.94
N MET A 308 -19.32 -17.05 3.66
CA MET A 308 -20.20 -16.49 4.70
C MET A 308 -20.68 -17.57 5.67
N ILE A 309 -21.04 -18.76 5.16
CA ILE A 309 -21.37 -19.92 5.99
C ILE A 309 -20.17 -20.35 6.84
N GLY A 310 -18.95 -20.32 6.28
CA GLY A 310 -17.73 -20.57 7.04
C GLY A 310 -17.53 -19.61 8.21
N ILE A 311 -17.76 -18.31 7.98
CA ILE A 311 -17.68 -17.27 9.02
C ILE A 311 -18.76 -17.47 10.10
N ILE A 312 -19.99 -17.83 9.73
CA ILE A 312 -21.09 -18.06 10.69
C ILE A 312 -20.81 -19.26 11.58
N ASN A 313 -20.17 -20.30 11.03
CA ASN A 313 -19.89 -21.53 11.75
C ASN A 313 -18.65 -21.46 12.65
N LEU A 314 -17.95 -20.32 12.69
CA LEU A 314 -16.86 -20.12 13.64
C LEU A 314 -17.40 -20.13 15.07
N THR A 315 -16.71 -20.85 15.95
CA THR A 315 -16.96 -20.77 17.40
C THR A 315 -16.57 -19.39 17.94
N ASP A 316 -17.08 -19.04 19.12
CA ASP A 316 -16.73 -17.77 19.80
C ASP A 316 -15.22 -17.68 20.10
N GLU A 317 -14.59 -18.83 20.41
CA GLU A 317 -13.15 -18.92 20.68
C GLU A 317 -12.33 -18.69 19.41
N GLU A 318 -12.69 -19.34 18.30
CA GLU A 318 -12.02 -19.13 17.00
C GLU A 318 -12.21 -17.68 16.52
N THR A 319 -13.42 -17.15 16.66
CA THR A 319 -13.74 -15.76 16.31
C THR A 319 -12.87 -14.79 17.10
N SER A 320 -12.81 -14.95 18.43
CA SER A 320 -11.99 -14.10 19.29
C SER A 320 -10.50 -14.19 18.97
N THR A 321 -10.01 -15.41 18.66
CA THR A 321 -8.63 -15.65 18.22
C THR A 321 -8.31 -14.90 16.93
N GLN A 322 -9.18 -14.98 15.93
CA GLN A 322 -8.96 -14.30 14.64
C GLN A 322 -9.03 -12.78 14.77
N LEU A 323 -9.96 -12.25 15.57
CA LEU A 323 -10.12 -10.81 15.79
C LEU A 323 -8.95 -10.22 16.60
N SER A 324 -8.37 -10.99 17.52
CA SER A 324 -7.24 -10.57 18.35
C SER A 324 -5.87 -10.63 17.67
N LEU A 325 -5.76 -11.24 16.47
CA LEU A 325 -4.50 -11.25 15.72
C LEU A 325 -3.96 -9.83 15.53
N LEU A 326 -2.69 -9.60 15.87
CA LEU A 326 -1.98 -8.32 15.71
C LEU A 326 -0.80 -8.48 14.74
N GLY A 327 -0.38 -7.36 14.14
CA GLY A 327 0.85 -7.29 13.34
C GLY A 327 0.65 -7.30 11.82
N ALA A 328 1.75 -7.06 11.12
CA ALA A 328 1.82 -7.11 9.65
C ALA A 328 1.59 -8.56 9.16
N GLY A 329 0.76 -8.74 8.13
CA GLY A 329 0.41 -10.04 7.56
C GLY A 329 -0.85 -10.70 8.14
N ALA A 330 -1.51 -10.09 9.12
CA ALA A 330 -2.81 -10.59 9.63
C ALA A 330 -3.93 -10.52 8.57
N ASP A 331 -3.83 -9.56 7.66
CA ASP A 331 -4.64 -9.37 6.46
C ASP A 331 -4.48 -10.54 5.48
N ILE A 332 -3.24 -10.97 5.19
CA ILE A 332 -2.96 -12.15 4.38
C ILE A 332 -3.48 -13.42 5.05
N LYS A 333 -3.34 -13.55 6.39
CA LYS A 333 -3.90 -14.69 7.13
C LYS A 333 -5.42 -14.77 6.98
N TRP A 334 -6.13 -13.64 7.04
CA TRP A 334 -7.58 -13.62 6.82
C TRP A 334 -7.95 -13.97 5.38
N LEU A 335 -7.17 -13.54 4.39
CA LEU A 335 -7.36 -14.00 3.02
C LEU A 335 -7.23 -15.53 2.91
N ARG A 336 -6.18 -16.12 3.53
CA ARG A 336 -6.00 -17.58 3.55
C ARG A 336 -7.11 -18.30 4.29
N LEU A 337 -7.59 -17.75 5.41
CA LEU A 337 -8.75 -18.25 6.13
C LEU A 337 -9.99 -18.26 5.22
N PHE A 338 -10.26 -17.15 4.53
CA PHE A 338 -11.42 -17.05 3.64
C PHE A 338 -11.34 -18.05 2.48
N GLN A 339 -10.16 -18.14 1.85
CA GLN A 339 -9.90 -19.13 0.80
C GLN A 339 -10.06 -20.57 1.32
N SER A 340 -9.68 -20.85 2.58
CA SER A 340 -9.82 -22.18 3.19
C SER A 340 -11.27 -22.60 3.37
N PHE A 341 -12.16 -21.67 3.77
CA PHE A 341 -13.60 -21.96 3.89
C PHE A 341 -14.20 -22.32 2.53
N ILE A 342 -13.77 -21.61 1.49
CA ILE A 342 -14.21 -21.89 0.12
C ILE A 342 -13.67 -23.24 -0.34
N ASN A 343 -12.36 -23.49 -0.22
CA ASN A 343 -11.74 -24.75 -0.63
C ASN A 343 -12.32 -25.97 0.11
N ALA A 344 -12.77 -25.80 1.36
CA ALA A 344 -13.42 -26.86 2.12
C ALA A 344 -14.68 -27.39 1.43
N LYS A 345 -15.45 -26.52 0.76
CA LYS A 345 -16.68 -26.87 0.02
C LYS A 345 -16.48 -27.03 -1.48
N HIS A 346 -15.49 -26.34 -2.04
CA HIS A 346 -15.20 -26.27 -3.47
C HIS A 346 -13.74 -26.63 -3.71
N LYS A 347 -13.45 -27.92 -3.81
CA LYS A 347 -12.07 -28.42 -3.95
C LYS A 347 -11.40 -27.99 -5.25
N GLU A 348 -12.19 -27.64 -6.26
CA GLU A 348 -11.70 -27.09 -7.52
C GLU A 348 -11.06 -25.70 -7.36
N TYR A 349 -11.43 -24.96 -6.31
CA TYR A 349 -10.84 -23.67 -5.98
C TYR A 349 -9.64 -23.88 -5.05
N ALA A 350 -8.45 -23.97 -5.63
CA ALA A 350 -7.19 -24.17 -4.91
C ALA A 350 -6.11 -23.23 -5.48
N PRO A 351 -6.15 -21.93 -5.13
CA PRO A 351 -5.13 -21.00 -5.59
C PRO A 351 -3.75 -21.41 -5.05
N GLU A 352 -2.69 -21.21 -5.85
CA GLU A 352 -1.32 -21.66 -5.53
C GLU A 352 -0.86 -21.22 -4.15
N GLU A 353 -1.22 -19.99 -3.75
CA GLU A 353 -0.80 -19.43 -2.49
C GLU A 353 -1.55 -20.03 -1.28
N LEU A 354 -2.72 -20.65 -1.49
CA LEU A 354 -3.40 -21.45 -0.47
C LEU A 354 -2.74 -22.83 -0.34
N ILE A 355 -2.31 -23.42 -1.45
CA ILE A 355 -1.60 -24.71 -1.46
C ILE A 355 -0.29 -24.57 -0.69
N ASP A 356 0.54 -23.59 -1.06
CA ASP A 356 1.79 -23.26 -0.35
C ASP A 356 1.53 -22.95 1.14
N TRP A 357 0.42 -22.27 1.45
CA TRP A 357 0.05 -22.01 2.85
C TRP A 357 -0.23 -23.31 3.62
N TYR A 358 -0.98 -24.26 3.06
CA TYR A 358 -1.22 -25.55 3.69
C TYR A 358 0.07 -26.36 3.86
N GLU A 359 0.94 -26.37 2.85
CA GLU A 359 2.22 -27.08 2.90
C GLU A 359 3.09 -26.55 4.05
N ARG A 360 3.13 -25.23 4.25
CA ARG A 360 3.88 -24.59 5.35
C ARG A 360 3.31 -24.89 6.73
N GLN A 361 2.00 -25.09 6.86
CA GLN A 361 1.33 -25.42 8.12
C GLN A 361 1.40 -26.92 8.46
N THR A 362 1.69 -27.79 7.50
CA THR A 362 1.71 -29.24 7.71
C THR A 362 3.06 -29.68 8.30
N GLU A 363 3.06 -30.16 9.54
CA GLU A 363 4.26 -30.63 10.25
C GLU A 363 5.05 -31.71 9.49
N GLU A 364 4.35 -32.58 8.74
CA GLU A 364 4.96 -33.65 7.95
C GLU A 364 5.81 -33.09 6.78
N TYR A 365 5.31 -32.08 6.06
CA TYR A 365 6.06 -31.43 4.99
C TYR A 365 7.22 -30.61 5.54
N GLN A 366 7.06 -29.95 6.69
CA GLN A 366 8.18 -29.33 7.38
C GLN A 366 9.27 -30.33 7.77
N LYS A 367 8.87 -31.53 8.24
CA LYS A 367 9.80 -32.61 8.59
C LYS A 367 10.49 -33.18 7.36
N ARG A 368 9.77 -33.41 6.26
CA ARG A 368 10.33 -33.86 4.96
C ARG A 368 11.25 -32.83 4.34
N GLY A 369 10.88 -31.55 4.35
CA GLY A 369 11.71 -30.44 3.87
C GLY A 369 13.03 -30.35 4.63
N ARG A 370 12.99 -30.41 5.97
CA ARG A 370 14.21 -30.53 6.79
C ARG A 370 15.02 -31.78 6.44
N GLY A 371 14.36 -32.90 6.14
CA GLY A 371 14.98 -34.13 5.65
C GLY A 371 15.78 -33.93 4.35
N TYR A 372 15.17 -33.32 3.34
CA TYR A 372 15.84 -33.04 2.06
C TYR A 372 17.00 -32.05 2.21
N VAL A 373 16.86 -31.01 3.03
CA VAL A 373 17.97 -30.08 3.33
C VAL A 373 19.15 -30.85 3.91
N ASN A 374 18.92 -31.70 4.91
CA ASN A 374 19.96 -32.52 5.51
C ASN A 374 20.60 -33.50 4.50
N GLU A 375 19.81 -34.06 3.58
CA GLU A 375 20.31 -34.98 2.54
C GLU A 375 21.15 -34.24 1.49
N ILE A 376 20.70 -33.07 1.03
CA ILE A 376 21.44 -32.21 0.12
C ILE A 376 22.76 -31.76 0.76
N GLU A 377 22.75 -31.33 2.01
CA GLU A 377 23.98 -30.93 2.72
C GLU A 377 24.97 -32.10 2.85
N ARG A 378 24.47 -33.31 3.17
CA ARG A 378 25.31 -34.52 3.21
C ARG A 378 25.90 -34.87 1.85
N ASN A 379 25.10 -34.79 0.79
CA ASN A 379 25.58 -35.04 -0.58
C ASN A 379 26.59 -33.99 -1.01
N MET A 380 26.33 -32.70 -0.78
CA MET A 380 27.27 -31.61 -1.03
C MET A 380 28.60 -31.84 -0.29
N LYS A 381 28.54 -32.16 1.01
CA LYS A 381 29.72 -32.48 1.82
C LYS A 381 30.55 -33.60 1.18
N SER A 382 29.89 -34.72 0.87
CA SER A 382 30.54 -35.90 0.31
C SER A 382 31.22 -35.58 -1.02
N VAL A 383 30.50 -34.94 -1.94
CA VAL A 383 31.01 -34.60 -3.27
C VAL A 383 32.20 -33.64 -3.18
N ILE A 384 32.08 -32.58 -2.38
CA ILE A 384 33.12 -31.55 -2.26
C ILE A 384 34.38 -32.13 -1.61
N LEU A 385 34.25 -32.86 -0.50
CA LEU A 385 35.40 -33.46 0.17
C LEU A 385 36.07 -34.54 -0.69
N ASN A 386 35.29 -35.39 -1.37
CA ASN A 386 35.84 -36.39 -2.29
C ASN A 386 36.62 -35.73 -3.43
N ASN A 387 36.07 -34.67 -4.03
CA ASN A 387 36.75 -33.97 -5.12
C ASN A 387 38.06 -33.32 -4.65
N ILE A 388 38.07 -32.67 -3.49
CA ILE A 388 39.28 -32.10 -2.89
C ILE A 388 40.32 -33.19 -2.59
N GLN A 389 39.90 -34.34 -2.06
CA GLN A 389 40.78 -35.48 -1.82
C GLN A 389 41.36 -36.07 -3.11
N ILE A 390 40.57 -36.12 -4.18
CA ILE A 390 41.04 -36.56 -5.50
C ILE A 390 42.07 -35.58 -6.07
N LEU A 391 41.82 -34.27 -5.97
CA LEU A 391 42.69 -33.23 -6.53
C LEU A 391 44.03 -33.12 -5.79
N PHE A 392 44.01 -33.22 -4.46
CA PHE A 392 45.17 -32.89 -3.60
C PHE A 392 45.76 -34.08 -2.83
N GLY A 393 45.17 -35.28 -2.98
CA GLY A 393 45.68 -36.51 -2.38
C GLY A 393 45.84 -36.39 -0.87
N LYS A 394 47.02 -36.75 -0.33
CA LYS A 394 47.28 -36.75 1.12
C LYS A 394 47.35 -35.36 1.76
N ASN A 395 47.51 -34.30 0.96
CA ASN A 395 47.72 -32.93 1.44
C ASN A 395 46.46 -32.07 1.37
N TRP A 396 45.31 -32.66 1.03
CA TRP A 396 44.05 -31.94 0.83
C TRP A 396 43.62 -31.10 2.04
N GLU A 397 43.94 -31.54 3.27
CA GLU A 397 43.65 -30.80 4.49
C GLU A 397 44.47 -29.50 4.61
N LEU A 398 45.66 -29.45 4.01
CA LEU A 398 46.52 -28.27 4.02
C LEU A 398 45.95 -27.17 3.11
N GLU A 399 45.35 -27.55 1.97
CA GLU A 399 44.78 -26.61 1.01
C GLU A 399 43.56 -25.84 1.56
N ILE A 400 42.80 -26.51 2.43
CA ILE A 400 41.64 -25.92 3.12
C ILE A 400 41.93 -25.58 4.59
N ASN A 401 43.20 -25.43 4.99
CA ASN A 401 43.57 -25.32 6.41
C ASN A 401 42.85 -24.17 7.14
N SER A 402 42.65 -23.03 6.48
CA SER A 402 41.92 -21.88 7.06
C SER A 402 40.46 -22.22 7.40
N ILE A 403 39.80 -23.03 6.59
CA ILE A 403 38.43 -23.52 6.81
C ILE A 403 38.44 -24.62 7.86
N LYS A 404 39.41 -25.54 7.80
CA LYS A 404 39.60 -26.59 8.81
C LYS A 404 39.74 -25.99 10.21
N THR A 405 40.55 -24.94 10.40
CA THR A 405 40.71 -24.28 11.70
C THR A 405 39.38 -23.73 12.23
N LYS A 406 38.60 -23.05 11.38
CA LYS A 406 37.27 -22.52 11.77
C LYS A 406 36.29 -23.65 12.13
N CYS A 407 36.28 -24.73 11.36
CA CYS A 407 35.44 -25.88 11.63
C CYS A 407 35.85 -26.60 12.94
N GLN A 408 37.15 -26.66 13.23
CA GLN A 408 37.69 -27.22 14.46
C GLN A 408 37.27 -26.39 15.69
N GLU A 409 37.30 -25.06 15.58
CA GLU A 409 36.82 -24.16 16.62
C GLU A 409 35.33 -24.37 16.90
N ARG A 410 34.51 -24.45 15.85
CA ARG A 410 33.06 -24.75 16.00
C ARG A 410 32.83 -26.12 16.65
N ALA A 411 33.58 -27.15 16.24
CA ALA A 411 33.47 -28.48 16.83
C ALA A 411 33.84 -28.49 18.31
N ASN A 412 34.91 -27.77 18.70
CA ASN A 412 35.31 -27.66 20.09
C ASN A 412 34.24 -26.94 20.93
N ASN A 413 33.66 -25.85 20.43
CA ASN A 413 32.59 -25.12 21.11
C ASN A 413 31.34 -25.99 21.30
N GLU A 414 30.95 -26.77 20.29
CA GLU A 414 29.80 -27.67 20.41
C GLU A 414 30.08 -28.83 21.37
N ASN A 415 31.30 -29.38 21.37
CA ASN A 415 31.69 -30.43 22.31
C ASN A 415 31.72 -29.93 23.77
N GLU A 416 32.17 -28.69 24.00
CA GLU A 416 32.10 -28.06 25.32
C GLU A 416 30.65 -27.87 25.78
N LYS A 417 29.77 -27.48 24.86
CA LYS A 417 28.34 -27.36 25.12
C LYS A 417 27.69 -28.71 25.43
N ASN A 418 27.96 -29.74 24.61
CA ASN A 418 27.45 -31.10 24.84
C ASN A 418 27.88 -31.63 26.21
N TYR A 419 29.14 -31.37 26.62
CA TYR A 419 29.62 -31.72 27.96
C TYR A 419 28.84 -31.00 29.07
N LYS A 420 28.60 -29.70 28.93
CA LYS A 420 27.79 -28.90 29.89
C LYS A 420 26.34 -29.35 29.96
N ASP A 421 25.78 -29.80 28.84
CA ASP A 421 24.39 -30.26 28.72
C ASP A 421 24.22 -31.76 29.04
N GLY A 422 25.31 -32.47 29.40
CA GLY A 422 25.27 -33.90 29.74
C GLY A 422 25.04 -34.85 28.56
N ILE A 423 25.32 -34.40 27.33
CA ILE A 423 25.14 -35.15 26.10
C ILE A 423 26.45 -35.91 25.77
N ASP A 424 26.41 -37.24 25.79
CA ASP A 424 27.56 -38.10 25.41
C ASP A 424 27.69 -38.21 23.88
N LYS A 425 28.05 -37.09 23.24
CA LYS A 425 28.30 -37.03 21.80
C LYS A 425 29.46 -36.09 21.49
N ARG A 426 30.50 -36.64 20.87
CA ARG A 426 31.63 -35.88 20.33
C ARG A 426 31.43 -35.63 18.84
N VAL A 427 31.59 -34.38 18.42
CA VAL A 427 31.48 -33.92 17.03
C VAL A 427 32.87 -33.66 16.47
N GLU A 428 33.15 -34.23 15.30
CA GLU A 428 34.41 -34.02 14.57
C GLU A 428 34.36 -32.72 13.73
N TRP A 429 35.51 -32.10 13.48
CA TRP A 429 35.57 -30.84 12.71
C TRP A 429 35.00 -31.00 11.29
N THR A 430 35.12 -32.19 10.70
CA THR A 430 34.57 -32.48 9.37
C THR A 430 33.04 -32.46 9.34
N GLU A 431 32.37 -32.42 10.49
CA GLU A 431 30.92 -32.29 10.61
C GLU A 431 30.46 -30.82 10.75
N MET A 432 31.39 -29.86 10.81
CA MET A 432 31.11 -28.46 11.11
C MET A 432 31.27 -27.49 9.92
N PHE A 433 31.22 -28.02 8.70
CA PHE A 433 31.17 -27.21 7.49
C PHE A 433 29.81 -26.52 7.35
N THR A 434 29.83 -25.27 6.92
CA THR A 434 28.62 -24.49 6.55
C THR A 434 28.54 -24.29 5.05
N ILE A 435 27.37 -23.87 4.56
CA ILE A 435 27.16 -23.50 3.14
C ILE A 435 28.20 -22.46 2.67
N VAL A 436 28.60 -21.52 3.53
CA VAL A 436 29.61 -20.51 3.22
C VAL A 436 31.00 -21.12 3.04
N ASP A 437 31.33 -22.14 3.83
CA ASP A 437 32.61 -22.84 3.70
C ASP A 437 32.67 -23.63 2.39
N TYR A 438 31.60 -24.33 2.03
CA TYR A 438 31.49 -25.03 0.74
C TYR A 438 31.64 -24.08 -0.45
N LYS A 439 30.98 -22.92 -0.39
CA LYS A 439 31.12 -21.89 -1.42
C LYS A 439 32.56 -21.41 -1.55
N THR A 440 33.21 -21.12 -0.43
CA THR A 440 34.61 -20.62 -0.41
C THR A 440 35.57 -21.63 -1.01
N ILE A 441 35.38 -22.93 -0.72
CA ILE A 441 36.15 -24.02 -1.32
C ILE A 441 35.96 -24.02 -2.83
N ILE A 442 34.70 -24.04 -3.30
CA ILE A 442 34.39 -24.13 -4.73
C ILE A 442 34.96 -22.92 -5.50
N GLU A 443 34.83 -21.70 -4.95
CA GLU A 443 35.30 -20.47 -5.61
C GLU A 443 36.82 -20.39 -5.68
N LYS A 444 37.54 -20.90 -4.67
CA LYS A 444 39.00 -20.88 -4.62
C LYS A 444 39.64 -21.90 -5.57
N GLU A 445 38.96 -23.02 -5.83
CA GLU A 445 39.48 -24.10 -6.67
C GLU A 445 38.98 -24.03 -8.14
N LEU A 446 38.03 -23.15 -8.45
CA LEU A 446 37.58 -22.83 -9.82
C LEU A 446 38.32 -21.62 -10.43
N SER A 447 39.15 -20.93 -9.65
CA SER A 447 40.07 -19.86 -10.09
C SER A 447 41.47 -20.41 -10.27
#